data_AF-W2USU1-F1
#
_entry.id   AF-W2USU1-F1
#
_cell.length_a   1.000
_cell.length_b   1.000
_cell.length_c   1.000
_cell.angle_alpha   90.00
_cell.angle_beta   90.00
_cell.angle_gamma   90.00
#
_symmetry.space_group_name_H-M   'P 1'
#
loop_
_entity.id
_entity.type
_entity.pdbx_description
1 polymer ?
#
loop_
_entity_poly.entity_id
_entity_poly.type
_entity_poly.pdbx_seq_one_letter_code
_entity_poly.pdbx_strand_id
1 'polypeptide(L)'
;MNDSGKKSIVYKSPAWIIAVITALVSFILPFIFAGMLFLLGKLIGISNEETGNFLAYLLTGMVIALMCFLICKAHPKAIWYAPVICNAITLWIGIGHLLKGNSAITIPFAIGWFISIVAGIAGKNAGNTSIPEQLNKP
;
A
#
# COMPACT_ATOMS: atom_id res chain seq x y z
N MET A 1 -11.89 -19.09 -27.31
CA MET A 1 -10.64 -19.17 -26.53
C MET A 1 -11.01 -19.11 -25.05
N ASN A 2 -10.91 -20.26 -24.37
CA ASN A 2 -11.16 -20.38 -22.95
C ASN A 2 -10.00 -19.73 -22.19
N ASP A 3 -10.15 -18.46 -21.84
CA ASP A 3 -9.35 -17.88 -20.77
C ASP A 3 -9.96 -18.37 -19.46
N SER A 4 -9.51 -19.55 -19.00
CA SER A 4 -9.69 -19.99 -17.61
C SER A 4 -8.84 -19.09 -16.72
N GLY A 5 -9.17 -17.80 -16.74
CA GLY A 5 -8.48 -16.73 -16.05
C GLY A 5 -8.47 -17.09 -14.57
N LYS A 6 -7.28 -17.44 -14.06
CA LYS A 6 -7.05 -17.64 -12.64
C LYS A 6 -7.44 -16.34 -11.95
N LYS A 7 -8.68 -16.25 -11.45
CA LYS A 7 -9.16 -15.10 -10.67
C LYS A 7 -8.11 -14.83 -9.60
N SER A 8 -7.53 -13.63 -9.63
CA SER A 8 -6.46 -13.21 -8.72
C SER A 8 -6.82 -13.53 -7.27
N ILE A 9 -5.83 -13.90 -6.45
CA ILE A 9 -6.01 -14.21 -5.01
C ILE A 9 -6.81 -13.13 -4.28
N VAL A 10 -6.68 -11.87 -4.72
CA VAL A 10 -7.41 -10.71 -4.19
C VAL A 10 -8.92 -10.84 -4.37
N TYR A 11 -9.40 -11.44 -5.46
CA TYR A 11 -10.83 -11.65 -5.72
C TYR A 11 -11.40 -12.86 -4.98
N LYS A 12 -10.57 -13.85 -4.67
CA LYS A 12 -11.01 -15.08 -3.98
C LYS A 12 -11.03 -14.93 -2.46
N SER A 13 -10.19 -14.06 -1.93
CA SER A 13 -10.02 -13.87 -0.49
C SER A 13 -10.92 -12.75 0.03
N PRO A 14 -11.42 -12.83 1.27
CA PRO A 14 -12.04 -11.70 1.94
C PRO A 14 -11.11 -10.48 1.97
N ALA A 15 -11.64 -9.30 1.61
CA ALA A 15 -10.85 -8.07 1.53
C ALA A 15 -10.08 -7.73 2.81
N TRP A 16 -10.67 -7.99 3.98
CA TRP A 16 -10.03 -7.72 5.27
C TRP A 16 -8.78 -8.59 5.50
N ILE A 17 -8.75 -9.83 5.01
CA ILE A 17 -7.58 -10.71 5.13
C ILE A 17 -6.41 -10.13 4.31
N ILE A 18 -6.68 -9.73 3.06
CA ILE A 18 -5.65 -9.12 2.22
C ILE A 18 -5.16 -7.79 2.80
N ALA A 19 -6.06 -7.00 3.41
CA ALA A 19 -5.69 -5.76 4.08
C ALA A 19 -4.77 -6.01 5.30
N VAL A 20 -5.07 -7.02 6.12
CA VAL A 20 -4.22 -7.42 7.26
C VAL A 20 -2.87 -7.94 6.79
N ILE A 21 -2.83 -8.79 5.76
CA ILE A 21 -1.58 -9.26 5.17
C ILE A 21 -0.76 -8.08 4.64
N THR A 22 -1.40 -7.13 3.96
CA THR A 22 -0.74 -5.91 3.46
C THR A 22 -0.13 -5.10 4.61
N ALA A 23 -0.85 -4.97 5.73
CA ALA A 23 -0.33 -4.30 6.91
C ALA A 23 0.90 -5.03 7.51
N LEU A 24 0.84 -6.36 7.61
CA LEU A 24 1.97 -7.14 8.12
C LEU A 24 3.20 -7.06 7.20
N VAL A 25 2.99 -7.11 5.88
CA VAL A 25 4.07 -6.98 4.90
C VAL A 25 4.65 -5.57 4.94
N SER A 26 3.82 -4.53 5.10
CA SER A 26 4.28 -3.14 5.16
C SER A 26 5.13 -2.81 6.39
N PHE A 27 5.07 -3.63 7.45
CA PHE A 27 6.00 -3.53 8.57
C PHE A 27 7.45 -3.87 8.15
N ILE A 28 7.62 -4.85 7.27
CA ILE A 28 8.94 -5.37 6.88
C ILE A 28 9.54 -4.57 5.71
N LEU A 29 8.69 -4.05 4.81
CA LEU A 29 9.10 -3.35 3.59
C LEU A 29 10.09 -2.18 3.81
N PRO A 30 9.91 -1.27 4.79
CA PRO A 30 10.84 -0.17 5.01
C PRO A 30 12.27 -0.65 5.27
N PHE A 31 12.43 -1.74 6.03
CA PHE A 31 13.76 -2.31 6.32
C PHE A 31 14.42 -2.90 5.07
N ILE A 32 13.63 -3.57 4.23
CA ILE A 32 14.12 -4.10 2.95
C ILE A 32 14.54 -2.94 2.04
N PHE A 33 13.69 -1.93 1.86
CA PHE A 33 14.01 -0.79 1.00
C PHE A 33 15.17 0.04 1.53
N ALA A 34 15.23 0.31 2.84
CA ALA A 34 16.34 1.04 3.45
C ALA A 34 17.66 0.29 3.29
N GLY A 35 17.68 -1.02 3.51
CA GLY A 35 18.85 -1.86 3.30
C GLY A 35 19.32 -1.86 1.84
N MET A 36 18.39 -2.01 0.89
CA MET A 36 18.70 -1.94 -0.55
C MET A 36 19.24 -0.56 -0.95
N LEU A 37 18.61 0.52 -0.51
CA LEU A 37 19.02 1.88 -0.82
C LEU A 37 20.38 2.23 -0.19
N PHE A 38 20.66 1.73 1.02
CA PHE A 38 21.96 1.90 1.66
C PHE A 38 23.08 1.21 0.86
N LEU A 39 22.86 -0.05 0.44
CA LEU A 39 23.83 -0.78 -0.39
C LEU A 39 24.06 -0.08 -1.74
N LEU A 40 22.99 0.40 -2.37
CA LEU A 40 23.07 1.14 -3.63
C LEU A 40 23.81 2.47 -3.45
N GLY A 41 23.47 3.23 -2.40
CA GLY A 41 24.13 4.49 -2.04
C GLY A 41 25.63 4.33 -1.81
N LYS A 42 26.03 3.24 -1.14
CA LYS A 42 27.44 2.89 -0.94
C LYS A 42 28.15 2.56 -2.26
N LEU A 43 27.48 1.90 -3.20
CA LEU A 43 28.05 1.56 -4.51
C LEU A 43 28.32 2.81 -5.37
N ILE A 44 27.43 3.81 -5.29
CA ILE A 44 27.52 5.05 -6.08
C ILE A 44 28.24 6.20 -5.37
N GLY A 45 28.71 5.98 -4.13
CA GLY A 45 29.41 7.01 -3.33
C GLY A 45 28.51 8.13 -2.79
N ILE A 46 27.18 7.94 -2.80
CA ILE A 46 26.19 8.90 -2.29
C ILE A 46 25.42 8.20 -1.16
N SER A 47 25.97 8.25 0.05
CA SER A 47 25.32 7.70 1.24
C SER A 47 24.77 8.82 2.13
N ASN A 48 23.51 9.16 1.93
CA ASN A 48 22.75 9.96 2.89
C ASN A 48 21.65 9.06 3.49
N GLU A 49 21.81 8.75 4.77
CA GLU A 49 20.92 7.84 5.51
C GLU A 49 19.50 8.40 5.64
N GLU A 50 19.35 9.71 5.84
CA GLU A 50 18.04 10.36 5.95
C GLU A 50 17.26 10.27 4.64
N THR A 51 17.92 10.53 3.52
CA THR A 51 17.31 10.39 2.18
C THR A 51 16.92 8.94 1.90
N GLY A 52 17.78 7.98 2.27
CA GLY A 52 17.49 6.55 2.11
C GLY A 52 16.26 6.12 2.91
N ASN A 53 16.17 6.54 4.17
CA ASN A 53 15.03 6.26 5.04
C ASN A 53 13.75 6.91 4.49
N PHE A 54 13.80 8.20 4.12
CA PHE A 54 12.66 8.90 3.53
C PHE A 54 12.11 8.15 2.30
N LEU A 55 12.99 7.74 1.39
CA LEU A 55 12.62 7.05 0.17
C LEU A 55 12.09 5.63 0.45
N ALA A 56 12.66 4.91 1.42
CA ALA A 56 12.17 3.61 1.85
C ALA A 56 10.73 3.66 2.40
N TYR A 57 10.40 4.67 3.21
CA TYR A 57 9.04 4.87 3.71
C TYR A 57 8.09 5.29 2.59
N LEU A 58 8.53 6.14 1.67
CA LEU A 58 7.73 6.56 0.51
C LEU A 58 7.39 5.36 -0.40
N LEU A 59 8.38 4.51 -0.70
CA LEU A 59 8.21 3.28 -1.48
C LEU A 59 7.24 2.32 -0.80
N THR A 60 7.35 2.17 0.52
CA THR A 60 6.39 1.37 1.31
C THR A 60 4.97 1.92 1.18
N GLY A 61 4.79 3.24 1.28
CA GLY A 61 3.50 3.89 1.07
C GLY A 61 2.91 3.63 -0.33
N MET A 62 3.74 3.64 -1.37
CA MET A 62 3.31 3.32 -2.73
C MET A 62 2.85 1.86 -2.89
N VAL A 63 3.53 0.90 -2.26
CA VAL A 63 3.10 -0.50 -2.26
C VAL A 63 1.75 -0.65 -1.54
N ILE A 64 1.58 0.00 -0.38
CA ILE A 64 0.30 0.01 0.33
C ILE A 64 -0.81 0.61 -0.55
N ALA A 65 -0.53 1.73 -1.23
CA ALA A 65 -1.49 2.37 -2.11
C ALA A 65 -1.91 1.47 -3.27
N LEU A 66 -0.97 0.79 -3.92
CA LEU A 66 -1.25 -0.20 -4.94
C LEU A 66 -2.15 -1.33 -4.41
N MET A 67 -1.85 -1.83 -3.21
CA MET A 67 -2.69 -2.85 -2.58
C MET A 67 -4.09 -2.33 -2.23
N CYS A 68 -4.22 -1.09 -1.75
CA CYS A 68 -5.52 -0.47 -1.50
C CYS A 68 -6.34 -0.34 -2.78
N PHE A 69 -5.72 0.04 -3.91
CA PHE A 69 -6.36 0.04 -5.22
C PHE A 69 -6.85 -1.35 -5.60
N LEU A 70 -6.00 -2.37 -5.51
CA LEU A 70 -6.34 -3.74 -5.91
C LEU A 70 -7.46 -4.34 -5.04
N ILE A 71 -7.41 -4.12 -3.72
CA ILE A 71 -8.44 -4.57 -2.78
C ILE A 71 -9.77 -3.89 -3.10
N CYS A 72 -9.78 -2.56 -3.25
CA CYS A 72 -11.02 -1.81 -3.52
C CYS A 72 -11.56 -2.06 -4.92
N LYS A 73 -10.70 -2.40 -5.90
CA LYS A 73 -11.12 -2.85 -7.22
C LYS A 73 -11.83 -4.20 -7.17
N ALA A 74 -11.31 -5.15 -6.38
CA ALA A 74 -11.92 -6.45 -6.21
C ALA A 74 -13.18 -6.40 -5.32
N HIS A 75 -13.18 -5.54 -4.30
CA HIS A 75 -14.22 -5.40 -3.29
C HIS A 75 -14.55 -3.91 -3.05
N PRO A 76 -15.37 -3.27 -3.89
CA PRO A 76 -15.62 -1.81 -3.82
C PRO A 76 -16.18 -1.31 -2.49
N LYS A 77 -16.91 -2.15 -1.77
CA LYS A 77 -17.44 -1.84 -0.43
C LYS A 77 -16.35 -1.76 0.65
N ALA A 78 -15.15 -2.28 0.39
CA ALA A 78 -14.04 -2.29 1.34
C ALA A 78 -13.36 -0.92 1.51
N ILE A 79 -13.69 0.09 0.69
CA ILE A 79 -13.06 1.42 0.74
C ILE A 79 -13.07 2.07 2.12
N TRP A 80 -14.09 1.77 2.93
CA TRP A 80 -14.28 2.39 4.24
C TRP A 80 -13.27 1.90 5.29
N TYR A 81 -12.68 0.71 5.09
CA TYR A 81 -11.78 0.11 6.07
C TYR A 81 -10.44 -0.31 5.48
N ALA A 82 -10.35 -0.65 4.18
CA ALA A 82 -9.14 -1.22 3.60
C ALA A 82 -7.95 -0.25 3.69
N PRO A 83 -8.07 1.05 3.32
CA PRO A 83 -6.97 2.00 3.51
C PRO A 83 -6.53 2.13 4.97
N VAL A 84 -7.47 2.07 5.91
CA VAL A 84 -7.16 2.17 7.35
C VAL A 84 -6.42 0.93 7.83
N ILE A 85 -6.93 -0.27 7.51
CA ILE A 85 -6.31 -1.54 7.93
C ILE A 85 -4.93 -1.71 7.29
N CYS A 86 -4.80 -1.49 5.97
CA CYS A 86 -3.53 -1.62 5.26
C CYS A 86 -2.43 -0.70 5.83
N ASN A 87 -2.81 0.45 6.40
CA ASN A 87 -1.89 1.41 7.00
C ASN A 87 -1.83 1.34 8.53
N ALA A 88 -2.52 0.41 9.20
CA ALA A 88 -2.66 0.44 10.66
C ALA A 88 -1.30 0.46 11.38
N ILE A 89 -0.36 -0.37 10.93
CA ILE A 89 0.98 -0.47 11.52
C ILE A 89 1.82 0.76 11.19
N THR A 90 1.80 1.21 9.94
CA THR A 90 2.58 2.39 9.49
C THR A 90 2.08 3.68 10.11
N LEU A 91 0.76 3.83 10.33
CA LEU A 91 0.16 4.93 11.08
C LEU A 91 0.58 4.91 12.55
N TRP A 92 0.54 3.73 13.19
CA TRP A 92 0.97 3.60 14.58
C TRP A 92 2.42 4.04 14.78
N ILE A 93 3.32 3.58 13.89
CA ILE A 93 4.73 3.99 13.88
C ILE A 93 4.85 5.49 13.61
N GLY A 94 4.16 6.01 12.59
CA GLY A 94 4.17 7.43 12.24
C GLY A 94 3.74 8.35 13.38
N ILE A 95 2.69 7.98 14.13
CA ILE A 95 2.25 8.72 15.32
C ILE A 95 3.35 8.72 16.39
N GLY A 96 3.99 7.58 16.63
CA GLY A 96 5.11 7.50 17.58
C GLY A 96 6.29 8.40 17.20
N HIS A 97 6.57 8.56 15.90
CA HIS A 97 7.60 9.48 15.42
C HIS A 97 7.17 10.96 15.44
N LEU A 98 5.90 11.24 15.17
CA LEU A 98 5.33 12.58 15.28
C LEU A 98 5.45 13.13 16.71
N LEU A 99 5.10 12.31 17.71
CA LEU A 99 5.22 12.67 19.13
C LEU A 99 6.67 12.93 19.57
N LYS A 100 7.65 12.37 18.85
CA LYS A 100 9.09 12.61 19.07
C LYS A 100 9.64 13.79 18.26
N GLY A 101 8.82 14.46 17.45
CA GLY A 101 9.24 15.58 16.61
C GLY A 101 10.08 15.19 15.38
N ASN A 102 10.05 13.92 14.96
CA ASN A 102 10.83 13.46 13.80
C ASN A 102 10.02 13.62 12.50
N SER A 103 10.16 14.78 11.87
CA SER A 103 9.46 15.12 10.62
C SER A 103 9.96 14.31 9.41
N ALA A 104 11.23 13.90 9.38
CA ALA A 104 11.84 13.14 8.28
C ALA A 104 11.13 11.78 8.04
N ILE A 105 10.59 11.18 9.10
CA ILE A 105 9.86 9.91 9.02
C ILE A 105 8.34 10.15 8.93
N THR A 106 7.84 11.18 9.60
CA THR A 106 6.39 11.44 9.68
C THR A 106 5.81 11.90 8.33
N ILE A 107 6.52 12.75 7.60
CA ILE A 107 6.07 13.28 6.29
C ILE A 107 5.85 12.17 5.26
N PRO A 108 6.80 11.25 4.97
CA PRO A 108 6.58 10.22 3.98
C PRO A 108 5.45 9.25 4.36
N PHE A 109 5.21 9.01 5.66
CA PHE A 109 4.04 8.24 6.11
C PHE A 109 2.72 8.95 5.81
N ALA A 110 2.61 10.25 6.11
CA ALA A 110 1.41 11.02 5.82
C ALA A 110 1.10 11.05 4.31
N ILE A 111 2.13 11.22 3.47
CA ILE A 111 2.02 11.16 2.02
C ILE A 111 1.53 9.78 1.57
N GLY A 112 2.19 8.70 2.03
CA GLY A 112 1.81 7.34 1.68
C GLY A 112 0.37 7.00 2.07
N TRP A 113 -0.05 7.44 3.26
CA TRP A 113 -1.42 7.24 3.72
C TRP A 113 -2.44 7.98 2.84
N PHE A 114 -2.20 9.26 2.53
CA PHE A 114 -3.08 10.02 1.64
C PHE A 114 -3.19 9.38 0.25
N ILE A 115 -2.05 9.00 -0.34
CA ILE A 115 -2.02 8.32 -1.65
C ILE A 115 -2.80 6.99 -1.60
N SER A 116 -2.74 6.25 -0.48
CA SER A 116 -3.47 4.99 -0.35
C SER A 116 -5.00 5.16 -0.32
N ILE A 117 -5.49 6.26 0.24
CA ILE A 117 -6.92 6.61 0.21
C ILE A 117 -7.34 6.91 -1.23
N VAL A 118 -6.58 7.77 -1.93
CA VAL A 118 -6.85 8.13 -3.33
C VAL A 118 -6.83 6.89 -4.21
N ALA A 119 -5.83 6.01 -4.03
CA ALA A 119 -5.72 4.75 -4.76
C ALA A 119 -6.90 3.81 -4.46
N GLY A 120 -7.35 3.73 -3.19
CA GLY A 120 -8.55 2.99 -2.82
C GLY A 120 -9.80 3.52 -3.53
N ILE A 121 -10.00 4.84 -3.59
CA ILE A 121 -11.13 5.46 -4.28
C ILE A 121 -11.09 5.13 -5.78
N ALA A 122 -9.93 5.28 -6.40
CA ALA A 122 -9.73 4.91 -7.81
C ALA A 122 -10.02 3.41 -8.05
N GLY A 123 -9.59 2.55 -7.13
CA GLY A 123 -9.87 1.11 -7.16
C GLY A 123 -11.36 0.82 -7.09
N LYS A 124 -12.08 1.40 -6.13
CA LYS A 124 -13.53 1.28 -5.99
C LYS A 124 -14.25 1.66 -7.29
N ASN A 125 -13.88 2.80 -7.87
CA ASN A 125 -14.51 3.29 -9.10
C ASN A 125 -14.26 2.32 -10.26
N ALA A 126 -13.02 1.84 -10.43
CA ALA A 126 -12.69 0.84 -11.44
C ALA A 126 -13.43 -0.50 -11.22
N GLY A 127 -13.58 -0.93 -9.98
CA GLY A 127 -14.32 -2.14 -9.62
C GLY A 127 -15.81 -2.03 -9.94
N ASN A 128 -16.44 -0.91 -9.59
CA ASN A 128 -17.86 -0.66 -9.85
C ASN A 128 -18.19 -0.63 -11.36
N THR A 129 -17.28 -0.16 -12.21
CA THR A 129 -17.47 -0.19 -13.68
C THR A 129 -17.38 -1.61 -14.24
N SER A 130 -16.64 -2.51 -13.59
CA SER A 130 -16.47 -3.91 -14.04
C SER A 130 -17.54 -4.90 -13.55
N ILE A 131 -18.31 -4.54 -12.51
CA ILE A 131 -19.44 -5.35 -12.00
C ILE A 131 -20.64 -5.41 -12.97
N PRO A 132 -21.11 -4.32 -13.62
CA PRO A 132 -22.22 -4.40 -14.57
C PRO A 132 -21.90 -5.31 -15.77
N GLU A 133 -20.63 -5.52 -16.10
CA GLU A 133 -20.21 -6.42 -17.19
C GLU A 133 -20.25 -7.92 -16.79
N GLN A 134 -20.11 -8.25 -15.50
CA GLN A 134 -20.17 -9.63 -15.00
C GLN A 134 -21.61 -10.14 -14.80
N LEU A 135 -22.56 -9.24 -14.57
CA LEU A 135 -24.00 -9.55 -14.45
C LEU A 135 -24.71 -9.69 -15.80
N ASN A 136 -24.04 -9.33 -16.90
CA ASN A 136 -24.62 -9.32 -18.26
C ASN A 136 -24.04 -10.42 -19.17
N LYS A 137 -23.33 -11.40 -18.61
CA LYS A 137 -22.95 -12.61 -19.36
C LYS A 137 -24.09 -13.62 -19.26
N PRO A 138 -24.73 -13.99 -20.38
CA PRO A 138 -25.83 -14.96 -20.41
C PRO A 138 -25.38 -16.35 -19.97
#